data_AF-A0A4Q3UXI3-F1
#
_entry.id   AF-A0A4Q3UXI3-F1
#
_cell.length_a   1.000
_cell.length_b   1.000
_cell.length_c   1.000
_cell.angle_alpha   90.00
_cell.angle_beta   90.00
_cell.angle_gamma   90.00
#
_symmetry.space_group_name_H-M   'P 1'
#
loop_
_entity.id
_entity.type
_entity.pdbx_description
1 polymer ?
#
loop_
_entity_poly.entity_id
_entity_poly.type
_entity_poly.pdbx_seq_one_letter_code
_entity_poly.pdbx_strand_id
1 'polypeptide(L)'
;MNLSGAAFVIVLMIAGCGKEEKAVAQLNNPVTIKYTESSADFPNPERGFYRYSHSKASNVSPLTLNQLNKWKGEVQAEGGNYAVFSTLIFRYYEMDIFKSEALSPAFINSINQDFAIARQAGFKLIPRFTYTLAQNAGNCPEDFICPPYGDAPKNIVLLHISQLKQVLHDNADVIATVQMGFIGVWGEQYYTDYFGDASQNTTLQKLQDNNWHSLDVPGVWEGQEPGNIDGLIWVRKAFDIKTADAGKAAVLELAMIDDRDDTYVNGTLVGSNQSYNTPRKYEIPAGLLKAGRNVIAVKITDTGGGGGVYGDAANVKLTIGNTVLPLAGKWLYRIEEVGTSQSQIGPNNYPTLLFNAMLNPLIPYTIKGAIWYQGETNTGRAYEYRKSFPLMINDWRQRWK
;
A
#
# COMPACT_ATOMS: atom_id res chain seq x y z
N MET A 1 -32.23 63.75 -13.93
CA MET A 1 -32.63 63.11 -15.20
C MET A 1 -31.70 61.93 -15.44
N ASN A 2 -32.26 60.72 -15.41
CA ASN A 2 -31.89 59.42 -16.03
C ASN A 2 -30.41 59.05 -16.22
N LEU A 3 -29.92 57.98 -15.56
CA LEU A 3 -29.97 56.54 -15.95
C LEU A 3 -29.23 56.29 -17.29
N SER A 4 -28.26 55.39 -17.44
CA SER A 4 -28.18 54.01 -16.95
C SER A 4 -26.76 53.42 -17.16
N GLY A 5 -26.43 52.32 -16.45
CA GLY A 5 -25.28 51.49 -16.75
C GLY A 5 -24.81 50.62 -15.57
N ALA A 6 -25.57 49.57 -15.26
CA ALA A 6 -25.24 48.59 -14.23
C ALA A 6 -24.22 47.55 -14.74
N ALA A 7 -23.30 47.09 -13.88
CA ALA A 7 -22.78 45.72 -13.90
C ALA A 7 -22.08 45.33 -12.58
N PHE A 8 -22.81 44.52 -11.82
CA PHE A 8 -22.38 43.37 -11.00
C PHE A 8 -21.25 43.47 -9.96
N VAL A 9 -21.68 43.27 -8.72
CA VAL A 9 -20.91 42.82 -7.56
C VAL A 9 -20.41 41.38 -7.76
N ILE A 10 -19.13 41.14 -7.49
CA ILE A 10 -18.66 39.86 -6.94
C ILE A 10 -17.86 40.19 -5.67
N VAL A 11 -18.54 40.09 -4.52
CA VAL A 11 -17.87 39.86 -3.23
C VAL A 11 -17.45 38.40 -3.24
N LEU A 12 -16.16 38.13 -3.45
CA LEU A 12 -15.62 36.84 -3.08
C LEU A 12 -15.44 36.84 -1.57
N MET A 13 -16.42 36.30 -0.85
CA MET A 13 -16.19 35.80 0.49
C MET A 13 -15.19 34.66 0.38
N ILE A 14 -13.92 34.92 0.69
CA ILE A 14 -13.03 33.84 1.11
C ILE A 14 -13.43 33.54 2.56
N ALA A 15 -14.40 32.65 2.72
CA ALA A 15 -14.59 31.91 3.96
C ALA A 15 -13.37 30.99 4.13
N GLY A 16 -12.27 31.58 4.59
CA GLY A 16 -11.25 30.80 5.27
C GLY A 16 -11.88 30.37 6.59
N CYS A 17 -12.24 29.09 6.70
CA CYS A 17 -12.16 28.44 8.01
C CYS A 17 -10.69 28.54 8.43
N GLY A 18 -10.34 29.67 9.06
CA GLY A 18 -9.24 29.67 10.00
C GLY A 18 -9.52 28.50 10.94
N LYS A 19 -8.57 27.60 11.09
CA LYS A 19 -8.54 26.79 12.30
C LYS A 19 -8.75 27.81 13.42
N GLU A 20 -9.82 27.68 14.19
CA GLU A 20 -9.79 28.18 15.54
C GLU A 20 -8.49 27.59 16.10
N GLU A 21 -7.44 28.41 16.21
CA GLU A 21 -6.59 28.30 17.36
C GLU A 21 -7.57 28.50 18.52
N LYS A 22 -8.14 27.38 18.99
CA LYS A 22 -8.54 27.30 20.38
C LYS A 22 -7.32 27.83 21.10
N ALA A 23 -7.46 29.03 21.67
CA ALA A 23 -6.51 29.58 22.60
C ALA A 23 -6.07 28.38 23.45
N VAL A 24 -4.78 28.04 23.37
CA VAL A 24 -4.21 26.96 24.19
C VAL A 24 -4.72 27.28 25.58
N ALA A 25 -5.66 26.47 26.07
CA ALA A 25 -6.28 26.70 27.34
C ALA A 25 -5.12 26.94 28.31
N GLN A 26 -5.09 28.10 28.96
CA GLN A 26 -4.06 28.41 29.93
C GLN A 26 -3.88 27.15 30.77
N LEU A 27 -2.67 26.57 30.71
CA LEU A 27 -2.35 25.33 31.39
C LEU A 27 -2.84 25.49 32.82
N ASN A 28 -3.94 24.78 33.12
CA ASN A 28 -4.56 24.78 34.43
C ASN A 28 -3.44 24.57 35.46
N ASN A 29 -3.51 25.31 36.57
CA ASN A 29 -2.58 25.29 37.70
C ASN A 29 -1.75 24.00 37.81
N PRO A 30 -0.43 24.09 38.04
CA PRO A 30 0.44 22.92 38.12
C PRO A 30 -0.18 21.85 39.03
N VAL A 31 -0.53 20.71 38.42
CA VAL A 31 -1.09 19.58 39.16
C VAL A 31 0.08 18.88 39.83
N THR A 32 0.22 19.07 41.14
CA THR A 32 1.16 18.31 41.94
C THR A 32 0.60 16.90 42.15
N ILE A 33 1.03 15.94 41.33
CA ILE A 33 0.73 14.53 41.56
C ILE A 33 1.75 13.99 42.57
N LYS A 34 1.27 13.63 43.76
CA LYS A 34 2.08 12.92 44.75
C LYS A 34 1.96 11.42 44.50
N TYR A 35 3.07 10.80 44.12
CA TYR A 35 3.15 9.35 43.97
C TYR A 35 3.60 8.74 45.31
N THR A 36 2.90 7.70 45.75
CA THR A 36 3.33 6.87 46.87
C THR A 36 4.06 5.67 46.31
N GLU A 37 5.26 5.38 46.82
CA GLU A 37 5.99 4.17 46.47
C GLU A 37 5.16 2.93 46.81
N SER A 38 5.18 1.93 45.92
CA SER A 38 4.49 0.65 46.11
C SER A 38 5.36 -0.47 45.57
N SER A 39 5.50 -1.53 46.37
CA SER A 39 6.10 -2.80 45.94
C SER A 39 5.04 -3.80 45.46
N ALA A 40 3.78 -3.38 45.31
CA ALA A 40 2.73 -4.25 44.83
C ALA A 40 3.03 -4.66 43.39
N ASP A 41 2.99 -5.96 43.13
CA ASP A 41 2.98 -6.48 41.76
C ASP A 41 1.57 -6.29 41.18
N PHE A 42 1.48 -5.63 40.04
CA PHE A 42 0.21 -5.39 39.36
C PHE A 42 0.38 -5.49 37.85
N PRO A 43 -0.61 -6.08 37.15
CA PRO A 43 -0.55 -6.21 35.71
C PRO A 43 -0.67 -4.85 35.02
N ASN A 44 0.19 -4.59 34.05
CA ASN A 44 0.18 -3.38 33.25
C ASN A 44 -0.58 -3.62 31.93
N PRO A 45 -1.72 -2.98 31.68
CA PRO A 45 -2.49 -3.21 30.46
C PRO A 45 -1.85 -2.61 29.19
N GLU A 46 -0.75 -1.86 29.30
CA GLU A 46 -0.03 -1.27 28.16
C GLU A 46 1.14 -2.13 27.67
N ARG A 47 1.51 -3.22 28.37
CA ARG A 47 2.67 -4.06 28.03
C ARG A 47 2.56 -5.47 28.61
N GLY A 48 3.31 -6.41 28.03
CA GLY A 48 3.40 -7.79 28.52
C GLY A 48 2.63 -8.78 27.66
N PHE A 49 2.33 -9.95 28.22
CA PHE A 49 1.57 -11.00 27.55
C PHE A 49 0.12 -10.54 27.32
N TYR A 50 -0.50 -11.05 26.26
CA TYR A 50 -1.91 -10.84 25.99
C TYR A 50 -2.66 -12.18 25.95
N ARG A 51 -3.96 -12.12 26.17
CA ARG A 51 -4.86 -13.27 26.01
C ARG A 51 -5.55 -13.24 24.66
N TYR A 52 -5.58 -14.36 23.96
CA TYR A 52 -6.36 -14.50 22.74
C TYR A 52 -7.86 -14.57 23.06
N SER A 53 -8.66 -13.87 22.27
CA SER A 53 -10.12 -13.94 22.30
C SER A 53 -10.67 -13.63 20.91
N HIS A 54 -11.85 -14.17 20.60
CA HIS A 54 -12.43 -14.10 19.27
C HIS A 54 -13.96 -14.04 19.33
N SER A 55 -14.57 -13.32 18.38
CA SER A 55 -16.01 -13.27 18.16
C SER A 55 -16.32 -13.15 16.67
N LYS A 56 -17.34 -13.89 16.21
CA LYS A 56 -17.84 -13.83 14.83
C LYS A 56 -19.07 -12.93 14.74
N ALA A 57 -19.28 -12.29 13.59
CA ALA A 57 -20.47 -11.51 13.32
C ALA A 57 -21.72 -12.40 13.19
N SER A 58 -21.59 -13.60 12.62
CA SER A 58 -22.66 -14.60 12.55
C SER A 58 -23.06 -15.17 13.91
N ASN A 59 -22.13 -15.20 14.87
CA ASN A 59 -22.34 -15.77 16.19
C ASN A 59 -21.47 -15.00 17.21
N VAL A 60 -22.02 -13.89 17.70
CA VAL A 60 -21.30 -12.96 18.58
C VAL A 60 -21.02 -13.63 19.92
N SER A 61 -19.75 -13.64 20.34
CA SER A 61 -19.28 -14.12 21.63
C SER A 61 -18.73 -12.93 22.43
N PRO A 62 -19.57 -12.18 23.16
CA PRO A 62 -19.15 -10.94 23.82
C PRO A 62 -18.22 -11.23 25.00
N LEU A 63 -17.32 -10.28 25.29
CA LEU A 63 -16.57 -10.30 26.54
C LEU A 63 -17.52 -10.09 27.72
N THR A 64 -17.25 -10.80 28.83
CA THR A 64 -18.03 -10.64 30.06
C THR A 64 -17.13 -10.23 31.21
N LEU A 65 -17.66 -9.42 32.14
CA LEU A 65 -16.93 -9.00 33.33
C LEU A 65 -16.50 -10.21 34.19
N ASN A 66 -17.34 -11.24 34.25
CA ASN A 66 -17.01 -12.49 34.96
C ASN A 66 -15.79 -13.20 34.36
N GLN A 67 -15.70 -13.26 33.03
CA GLN A 67 -14.54 -13.82 32.34
C GLN A 67 -13.28 -12.98 32.60
N LEU A 68 -13.38 -11.65 32.45
CA LEU A 68 -12.22 -10.78 32.64
C LEU A 68 -11.74 -10.75 34.09
N ASN A 69 -12.64 -10.79 35.07
CA ASN A 69 -12.28 -10.86 36.48
C ASN A 69 -11.55 -12.16 36.82
N LYS A 70 -11.90 -13.29 36.19
CA LYS A 70 -11.13 -14.54 36.33
C LYS A 70 -9.72 -14.40 35.73
N TRP A 71 -9.57 -13.64 34.65
CA TRP A 71 -8.30 -13.42 33.96
C TRP A 71 -7.34 -12.44 34.65
N LYS A 72 -7.84 -11.67 35.64
CA LYS A 72 -7.01 -10.78 36.47
C LYS A 72 -6.07 -11.53 37.40
N GLY A 73 -6.41 -12.76 37.79
CA GLY A 73 -5.54 -13.61 38.58
C GLY A 73 -4.42 -14.23 37.74
N GLU A 74 -3.52 -14.94 38.42
CA GLU A 74 -2.55 -15.80 37.76
C GLU A 74 -3.27 -16.90 36.97
N VAL A 75 -2.90 -17.04 35.70
CA VAL A 75 -3.37 -18.15 34.87
C VAL A 75 -2.17 -18.81 34.23
N GLN A 76 -2.15 -20.14 34.24
CA GLN A 76 -1.12 -20.94 33.61
C GLN A 76 -0.98 -20.57 32.13
N ALA A 77 0.25 -20.31 31.69
CA ALA A 77 0.54 -20.08 30.28
C ALA A 77 0.33 -21.37 29.49
N GLU A 78 -0.25 -21.27 28.28
CA GLU A 78 -0.46 -22.42 27.41
C GLU A 78 0.89 -23.06 27.05
N GLY A 79 1.02 -24.37 27.27
CA GLY A 79 2.29 -25.09 27.07
C GLY A 79 3.38 -24.77 28.09
N GLY A 80 3.10 -23.95 29.12
CA GLY A 80 4.06 -23.50 30.12
C GLY A 80 3.87 -24.14 31.50
N ASN A 81 4.96 -24.18 32.27
CA ASN A 81 4.96 -24.56 33.70
C ASN A 81 4.94 -23.32 34.63
N TYR A 82 4.59 -22.15 34.09
CA TYR A 82 4.52 -20.88 34.81
C TYR A 82 3.14 -20.24 34.60
N ALA A 83 2.77 -19.36 35.54
CA ALA A 83 1.55 -18.57 35.46
C ALA A 83 1.86 -17.10 35.14
N VAL A 84 0.92 -16.42 34.48
CA VAL A 84 1.06 -15.02 34.09
C VAL A 84 -0.17 -14.21 34.51
N PHE A 85 0.08 -12.97 34.92
CA PHE A 85 -0.93 -11.93 34.96
C PHE A 85 -1.01 -11.25 33.59
N SER A 86 -2.23 -11.06 33.07
CA SER A 86 -2.43 -10.40 31.79
C SER A 86 -3.70 -9.57 31.82
N THR A 87 -3.54 -8.26 31.66
CA THR A 87 -4.63 -7.29 31.48
C THR A 87 -4.71 -6.76 30.05
N LEU A 88 -4.08 -7.48 29.10
CA LEU A 88 -4.14 -7.19 27.67
C LEU A 88 -4.86 -8.33 26.93
N ILE A 89 -5.73 -8.00 25.99
CA ILE A 89 -6.51 -8.97 25.22
C ILE A 89 -6.30 -8.73 23.74
N PHE A 90 -5.81 -9.74 23.04
CA PHE A 90 -5.86 -9.77 21.59
C PHE A 90 -7.24 -10.25 21.14
N ARG A 91 -8.01 -9.36 20.51
CA ARG A 91 -9.43 -9.56 20.22
C ARG A 91 -9.68 -9.58 18.71
N TYR A 92 -9.97 -10.76 18.18
CA TYR A 92 -10.47 -10.91 16.82
C TYR A 92 -11.94 -10.56 16.72
N TYR A 93 -12.25 -9.70 15.76
CA TYR A 93 -13.59 -9.44 15.25
C TYR A 93 -13.68 -10.01 13.84
N GLU A 94 -14.26 -11.21 13.71
CA GLU A 94 -14.46 -11.87 12.43
C GLU A 94 -15.81 -11.44 11.82
N MET A 95 -15.75 -10.65 10.76
CA MET A 95 -16.87 -10.09 10.01
C MET A 95 -17.34 -11.07 8.91
N ASP A 96 -17.51 -12.33 9.27
CA ASP A 96 -17.73 -13.47 8.35
C ASP A 96 -18.95 -13.33 7.45
N ILE A 97 -19.99 -12.63 7.89
CA ILE A 97 -21.21 -12.37 7.10
C ILE A 97 -21.19 -11.05 6.33
N PHE A 98 -20.22 -10.15 6.59
CA PHE A 98 -20.18 -8.81 6.01
C PHE A 98 -19.17 -8.70 4.87
N LYS A 99 -19.10 -9.68 3.96
CA LYS A 99 -18.11 -9.67 2.86
C LYS A 99 -18.53 -8.81 1.67
N SER A 100 -19.81 -8.46 1.59
CA SER A 100 -20.41 -7.75 0.46
C SER A 100 -21.38 -6.63 0.86
N GLU A 101 -21.55 -6.39 2.15
CA GLU A 101 -22.52 -5.44 2.69
C GLU A 101 -21.93 -4.68 3.89
N ALA A 102 -22.60 -3.62 4.33
CA ALA A 102 -22.17 -2.81 5.46
C ALA A 102 -22.24 -3.57 6.79
N LEU A 103 -21.39 -3.21 7.76
CA LEU A 103 -21.53 -3.70 9.13
C LEU A 103 -22.88 -3.30 9.71
N SER A 104 -23.55 -4.24 10.38
CA SER A 104 -24.83 -3.95 11.03
C SER A 104 -24.63 -3.11 12.30
N PRO A 105 -25.63 -2.26 12.68
CA PRO A 105 -25.60 -1.54 13.94
C PRO A 105 -25.46 -2.47 15.15
N ALA A 106 -26.06 -3.66 15.10
CA ALA A 106 -25.97 -4.65 16.17
C ALA A 106 -24.53 -5.16 16.36
N PHE A 107 -23.82 -5.44 15.27
CA PHE A 107 -22.42 -5.87 15.35
C PHE A 107 -21.52 -4.73 15.87
N ILE A 108 -21.69 -3.51 15.38
CA ILE A 108 -20.98 -2.33 15.88
C ILE A 108 -21.23 -2.14 17.40
N ASN A 109 -22.47 -2.32 17.86
CA ASN A 109 -22.81 -2.22 19.28
C ASN A 109 -22.12 -3.31 20.12
N SER A 110 -21.97 -4.53 19.61
CA SER A 110 -21.22 -5.58 20.32
C SER A 110 -19.73 -5.23 20.50
N ILE A 111 -19.11 -4.58 19.51
CA ILE A 111 -17.73 -4.10 19.60
C ILE A 111 -17.60 -3.02 20.69
N ASN A 112 -18.54 -2.07 20.74
CA ASN A 112 -18.59 -1.07 21.80
C ASN A 112 -18.80 -1.67 23.19
N GLN A 113 -19.61 -2.72 23.31
CA GLN A 113 -19.82 -3.44 24.58
C GLN A 113 -18.54 -4.12 25.05
N ASP A 114 -17.78 -4.76 24.15
CA ASP A 114 -16.48 -5.33 24.50
C ASP A 114 -15.52 -4.25 25.04
N PHE A 115 -15.44 -3.09 24.38
CA PHE A 115 -14.63 -1.96 24.87
C PHE A 115 -15.09 -1.46 26.25
N ALA A 116 -16.40 -1.35 26.48
CA ALA A 116 -16.96 -0.94 27.77
C ALA A 116 -16.64 -1.94 28.88
N ILE A 117 -16.76 -3.25 28.60
CA ILE A 117 -16.43 -4.31 29.56
C ILE A 117 -14.93 -4.34 29.86
N ALA A 118 -14.07 -4.19 28.84
CA ALA A 118 -12.62 -4.09 29.03
C ALA A 118 -12.26 -2.88 29.91
N ARG A 119 -12.86 -1.71 29.65
CA ARG A 119 -12.66 -0.49 30.44
C ARG A 119 -13.09 -0.69 31.90
N GLN A 120 -14.29 -1.25 32.12
CA GLN A 120 -14.79 -1.54 33.47
C GLN A 120 -13.89 -2.55 34.21
N ALA A 121 -13.33 -3.52 33.50
CA ALA A 121 -12.43 -4.50 34.07
C ALA A 121 -10.99 -3.99 34.23
N GLY A 122 -10.60 -2.84 33.67
CA GLY A 122 -9.22 -2.36 33.67
C GLY A 122 -8.29 -3.16 32.74
N PHE A 123 -8.84 -3.69 31.65
CA PHE A 123 -8.09 -4.32 30.56
C PHE A 123 -7.95 -3.35 29.40
N LYS A 124 -6.95 -3.58 28.54
CA LYS A 124 -6.88 -3.00 27.20
C LYS A 124 -7.02 -4.06 26.12
N LEU A 125 -7.46 -3.62 24.94
CA LEU A 125 -7.67 -4.47 23.77
C LEU A 125 -6.64 -4.18 22.68
N ILE A 126 -6.25 -5.24 21.98
CA ILE A 126 -5.61 -5.24 20.67
C ILE A 126 -6.66 -5.74 19.68
N PRO A 127 -7.52 -4.88 19.10
CA PRO A 127 -8.49 -5.33 18.12
C PRO A 127 -7.79 -5.70 16.79
N ARG A 128 -8.24 -6.80 16.18
CA ARG A 128 -7.99 -7.14 14.78
C ARG A 128 -9.32 -7.46 14.10
N PHE A 129 -9.60 -6.80 13.00
CA PHE A 129 -10.78 -7.06 12.17
C PHE A 129 -10.37 -7.99 11.02
N THR A 130 -11.16 -9.02 10.73
CA THR A 130 -10.92 -9.96 9.62
C THR A 130 -12.26 -10.41 9.03
N TYR A 131 -12.28 -10.94 7.81
CA TYR A 131 -13.48 -11.52 7.20
C TYR A 131 -13.56 -13.04 7.32
N THR A 132 -12.45 -13.70 7.60
CA THR A 132 -12.40 -15.16 7.67
C THR A 132 -11.19 -15.61 8.47
N LEU A 133 -11.38 -16.63 9.30
CA LEU A 133 -10.30 -17.44 9.86
C LEU A 133 -10.23 -18.83 9.21
N ALA A 134 -11.20 -19.15 8.34
CA ALA A 134 -11.31 -20.46 7.72
C ALA A 134 -10.28 -20.61 6.59
N GLN A 135 -9.67 -21.79 6.54
CA GLN A 135 -8.78 -22.21 5.46
C GLN A 135 -9.58 -23.11 4.52
N ASN A 136 -9.52 -22.83 3.23
CA ASN A 136 -10.18 -23.65 2.22
C ASN A 136 -9.17 -24.60 1.59
N ALA A 137 -9.02 -25.81 2.11
CA ALA A 137 -8.10 -26.78 1.52
C ALA A 137 -8.57 -27.23 0.12
N GLY A 138 -7.64 -27.48 -0.79
CA GLY A 138 -7.95 -27.85 -2.17
C GLY A 138 -6.71 -28.20 -2.98
N ASN A 139 -6.88 -28.26 -4.31
CA ASN A 139 -5.79 -28.55 -5.24
C ASN A 139 -5.26 -27.23 -5.82
N CYS A 140 -4.43 -26.53 -5.07
CA CYS A 140 -3.71 -25.31 -5.47
C CYS A 140 -2.25 -25.43 -4.98
N PRO A 141 -1.30 -24.58 -5.42
CA PRO A 141 0.10 -24.72 -5.01
C PRO A 141 0.33 -24.75 -3.50
N GLU A 142 -0.53 -24.08 -2.73
CA GLU A 142 -0.47 -24.04 -1.28
C GLU A 142 -1.22 -25.19 -0.59
N ASP A 143 -2.05 -25.97 -1.29
CA ASP A 143 -2.88 -27.12 -0.86
C ASP A 143 -3.79 -26.92 0.38
N PHE A 144 -3.25 -26.44 1.50
CA PHE A 144 -3.97 -26.23 2.76
C PHE A 144 -4.83 -24.96 2.79
N ILE A 145 -4.61 -24.03 1.85
CA ILE A 145 -5.31 -22.75 1.76
C ILE A 145 -5.40 -22.28 0.32
N CYS A 146 -6.52 -22.57 -0.31
CA CYS A 146 -6.78 -22.32 -1.71
C CYS A 146 -7.83 -21.23 -1.94
N PRO A 147 -7.71 -20.47 -3.05
CA PRO A 147 -8.75 -19.53 -3.43
C PRO A 147 -10.07 -20.26 -3.78
N PRO A 148 -11.23 -19.62 -3.58
CA PRO A 148 -11.38 -18.28 -3.00
C PRO A 148 -11.07 -18.29 -1.50
N TYR A 149 -10.28 -17.31 -1.07
CA TYR A 149 -9.82 -17.18 0.32
C TYR A 149 -10.91 -16.63 1.24
N GLY A 150 -11.85 -15.85 0.69
CA GLY A 150 -13.04 -15.39 1.38
C GLY A 150 -12.87 -14.11 2.18
N ASP A 151 -11.99 -13.19 1.74
CA ASP A 151 -11.98 -11.81 2.23
C ASP A 151 -12.97 -10.92 1.44
N ALA A 152 -12.87 -9.59 1.54
CA ALA A 152 -13.84 -8.65 0.96
C ALA A 152 -13.20 -7.70 -0.06
N PRO A 153 -13.93 -7.20 -1.07
CA PRO A 153 -13.37 -6.26 -2.04
C PRO A 153 -13.05 -4.89 -1.44
N LYS A 154 -12.16 -4.14 -2.10
CA LYS A 154 -11.65 -2.82 -1.64
C LYS A 154 -12.74 -1.84 -1.21
N ASN A 155 -13.84 -1.75 -1.96
CA ASN A 155 -14.94 -0.85 -1.61
C ASN A 155 -15.62 -1.24 -0.29
N ILE A 156 -15.77 -2.54 0.00
CA ILE A 156 -16.35 -3.04 1.25
C ILE A 156 -15.38 -2.85 2.42
N VAL A 157 -14.09 -3.10 2.21
CA VAL A 157 -13.05 -2.81 3.23
C VAL A 157 -13.04 -1.34 3.61
N LEU A 158 -13.04 -0.44 2.62
CA LEU A 158 -13.07 1.00 2.89
C LEU A 158 -14.38 1.43 3.59
N LEU A 159 -15.51 0.83 3.22
CA LEU A 159 -16.79 1.05 3.90
C LEU A 159 -16.69 0.64 5.39
N HIS A 160 -16.16 -0.53 5.69
CA HIS A 160 -16.03 -1.01 7.07
C HIS A 160 -15.08 -0.17 7.90
N ILE A 161 -13.93 0.21 7.34
CA ILE A 161 -12.99 1.14 7.98
C ILE A 161 -13.71 2.46 8.31
N SER A 162 -14.56 2.97 7.41
CA SER A 162 -15.33 4.18 7.66
C SER A 162 -16.34 4.02 8.81
N GLN A 163 -17.03 2.87 8.91
CA GLN A 163 -17.99 2.58 9.97
C GLN A 163 -17.31 2.35 11.34
N LEU A 164 -16.13 1.74 11.35
CA LEU A 164 -15.35 1.47 12.56
C LEU A 164 -14.58 2.69 13.06
N LYS A 165 -14.37 3.71 12.21
CA LYS A 165 -13.61 4.92 12.55
C LYS A 165 -14.09 5.54 13.87
N GLN A 166 -15.38 5.86 13.99
CA GLN A 166 -15.89 6.51 15.19
C GLN A 166 -15.76 5.60 16.43
N VAL A 167 -16.05 4.31 16.27
CA VAL A 167 -15.91 3.29 17.34
C VAL A 167 -14.49 3.25 17.89
N LEU A 168 -13.48 3.24 17.01
CA LEU A 168 -12.07 3.22 17.42
C LEU A 168 -11.64 4.54 18.07
N HIS A 169 -12.13 5.67 17.57
CA HIS A 169 -11.84 6.99 18.16
C HIS A 169 -12.45 7.13 19.56
N ASP A 170 -13.71 6.73 19.73
CA ASP A 170 -14.44 6.85 21.00
C ASP A 170 -13.89 5.92 22.10
N ASN A 171 -13.18 4.86 21.70
CA ASN A 171 -12.62 3.86 22.61
C ASN A 171 -11.07 3.86 22.62
N ALA A 172 -10.44 4.94 22.16
CA ALA A 172 -8.98 5.04 22.09
C ALA A 172 -8.29 4.90 23.46
N ASP A 173 -8.98 5.19 24.56
CA ASP A 173 -8.48 5.05 25.93
C ASP A 173 -8.25 3.59 26.34
N VAL A 174 -9.02 2.65 25.79
CA VAL A 174 -8.99 1.22 26.10
C VAL A 174 -8.31 0.37 25.01
N ILE A 175 -7.88 1.00 23.91
CA ILE A 175 -7.10 0.35 22.85
C ILE A 175 -5.61 0.50 23.16
N ALA A 176 -4.87 -0.62 23.21
CA ALA A 176 -3.41 -0.59 23.32
C ALA A 176 -2.77 -0.35 21.94
N THR A 177 -3.23 -1.09 20.93
CA THR A 177 -2.86 -0.90 19.53
C THR A 177 -3.91 -1.58 18.65
N VAL A 178 -4.17 -1.06 17.44
CA VAL A 178 -5.00 -1.77 16.46
C VAL A 178 -4.07 -2.63 15.61
N GLN A 179 -4.23 -3.94 15.66
CA GLN A 179 -3.43 -4.81 14.82
C GLN A 179 -3.96 -4.76 13.40
N MET A 180 -3.03 -4.75 12.45
CA MET A 180 -3.34 -4.82 11.03
C MET A 180 -4.28 -6.00 10.72
N GLY A 181 -5.27 -5.74 9.87
CA GLY A 181 -6.44 -6.58 9.64
C GLY A 181 -7.04 -6.38 8.24
N PHE A 182 -8.29 -6.79 8.06
CA PHE A 182 -9.16 -6.69 6.88
C PHE A 182 -8.74 -7.50 5.66
N ILE A 183 -7.45 -7.58 5.35
CA ILE A 183 -7.00 -8.17 4.10
C ILE A 183 -6.56 -9.60 4.34
N GLY A 184 -7.09 -10.52 3.52
CA GLY A 184 -6.71 -11.92 3.48
C GLY A 184 -7.20 -12.77 4.65
N VAL A 185 -6.89 -14.06 4.60
CA VAL A 185 -7.21 -15.01 5.67
C VAL A 185 -6.51 -14.56 6.96
N TRP A 186 -7.23 -14.61 8.07
CA TRP A 186 -6.78 -14.12 9.38
C TRP A 186 -6.53 -12.61 9.48
N GLY A 187 -6.74 -11.84 8.40
CA GLY A 187 -6.47 -10.40 8.38
C GLY A 187 -4.98 -10.07 8.39
N GLU A 188 -4.12 -10.97 7.90
CA GLU A 188 -2.67 -10.83 7.95
C GLU A 188 -2.05 -10.33 6.64
N GLN A 189 -2.89 -9.89 5.70
CA GLN A 189 -2.50 -9.32 4.40
C GLN A 189 -1.90 -10.31 3.39
N TYR A 190 -2.13 -11.60 3.59
CA TYR A 190 -1.80 -12.64 2.63
C TYR A 190 -2.98 -13.60 2.46
N TYR A 191 -3.00 -14.38 1.37
CA TYR A 191 -4.16 -15.20 0.98
C TYR A 191 -5.44 -14.36 0.85
N THR A 192 -5.49 -13.52 -0.19
CA THR A 192 -6.57 -12.55 -0.45
C THR A 192 -7.11 -12.70 -1.87
N ASP A 193 -8.42 -12.58 -2.03
CA ASP A 193 -9.09 -12.59 -3.33
C ASP A 193 -9.03 -11.23 -4.03
N TYR A 194 -8.80 -10.15 -3.28
CA TYR A 194 -9.03 -8.77 -3.76
C TYR A 194 -7.82 -7.84 -3.66
N PHE A 195 -6.84 -8.13 -2.81
CA PHE A 195 -5.70 -7.27 -2.54
C PHE A 195 -4.39 -7.95 -2.93
N GLY A 196 -4.26 -8.24 -4.22
CA GLY A 196 -3.14 -8.91 -4.87
C GLY A 196 -3.33 -8.87 -6.39
N ASP A 197 -2.55 -9.62 -7.17
CA ASP A 197 -2.89 -9.75 -8.60
C ASP A 197 -4.19 -10.53 -8.76
N ALA A 198 -5.17 -10.04 -9.52
CA ALA A 198 -6.12 -10.94 -10.18
C ALA A 198 -5.55 -11.45 -11.51
N SER A 199 -4.41 -12.12 -11.39
CA SER A 199 -3.67 -12.81 -12.45
C SER A 199 -4.15 -14.25 -12.41
N GLN A 200 -4.23 -14.86 -13.58
CA GLN A 200 -4.48 -16.30 -13.70
C GLN A 200 -3.19 -17.13 -13.46
N ASN A 201 -2.09 -16.47 -13.06
CA ASN A 201 -0.80 -17.01 -12.66
C ASN A 201 -0.58 -16.73 -11.16
N THR A 202 -0.51 -17.79 -10.35
CA THR A 202 -0.55 -17.80 -8.88
C THR A 202 0.74 -17.34 -8.18
N THR A 203 1.72 -16.77 -8.90
CA THR A 203 3.02 -16.36 -8.32
C THR A 203 3.45 -14.91 -8.60
N LEU A 204 2.68 -14.10 -9.34
CA LEU A 204 3.09 -12.72 -9.67
C LEU A 204 1.94 -11.70 -9.55
N GLN A 205 2.28 -10.48 -9.09
CA GLN A 205 1.44 -9.35 -8.63
C GLN A 205 0.80 -8.48 -9.76
N LYS A 206 -0.44 -7.91 -9.55
CA LYS A 206 -1.13 -7.04 -10.55
C LYS A 206 -0.31 -5.81 -10.62
N LEU A 207 0.48 -5.67 -11.66
CA LEU A 207 1.27 -4.48 -11.85
C LEU A 207 0.34 -3.36 -12.30
N GLN A 208 -0.08 -2.54 -11.33
CA GLN A 208 -0.81 -1.30 -11.54
C GLN A 208 0.12 -0.25 -12.17
N ASP A 209 -0.45 0.57 -13.05
CA ASP A 209 0.25 1.59 -13.81
C ASP A 209 0.39 2.92 -13.02
N ASN A 210 -0.13 2.98 -11.79
CA ASN A 210 -0.31 4.22 -11.01
C ASN A 210 0.99 4.92 -10.57
N ASN A 211 2.10 4.18 -10.49
CA ASN A 211 3.42 4.71 -10.13
C ASN A 211 4.40 4.66 -11.33
N TRP A 212 3.88 4.60 -12.54
CA TRP A 212 4.68 4.61 -13.76
C TRP A 212 4.70 6.01 -14.36
N HIS A 213 5.84 6.37 -14.92
CA HIS A 213 6.07 7.66 -15.57
C HIS A 213 5.85 7.53 -17.08
N SER A 214 5.83 8.63 -17.84
CA SER A 214 5.55 8.58 -19.28
C SER A 214 6.81 8.75 -20.12
N LEU A 215 6.94 7.94 -21.18
CA LEU A 215 8.02 7.98 -22.17
C LEU A 215 7.42 8.06 -23.58
N ASP A 216 8.01 8.85 -24.47
CA ASP A 216 7.71 8.83 -25.89
C ASP A 216 8.38 7.62 -26.56
N VAL A 217 7.57 6.86 -27.31
CA VAL A 217 8.01 5.71 -28.11
C VAL A 217 7.51 5.89 -29.54
N PRO A 218 8.38 5.87 -30.57
CA PRO A 218 9.81 5.67 -30.47
C PRO A 218 10.55 6.92 -29.97
N GLY A 219 11.70 6.70 -29.32
CA GLY A 219 12.61 7.71 -28.80
C GLY A 219 13.61 7.07 -27.84
N VAL A 220 14.88 7.50 -27.90
CA VAL A 220 15.88 7.16 -26.87
C VAL A 220 15.51 7.87 -25.56
N TRP A 221 15.77 7.25 -24.42
CA TRP A 221 15.31 7.78 -23.13
C TRP A 221 16.24 8.81 -22.49
N GLU A 222 17.50 8.93 -22.94
CA GLU A 222 18.49 9.89 -22.42
C GLU A 222 18.07 11.34 -22.69
N GLY A 223 17.27 11.55 -23.74
CA GLY A 223 16.65 12.84 -24.05
C GLY A 223 15.31 13.07 -23.34
N GLN A 224 14.90 12.18 -22.45
CA GLN A 224 13.59 12.18 -21.79
C GLN A 224 13.75 12.12 -20.26
N GLU A 225 12.65 11.94 -19.52
CA GLU A 225 12.62 11.95 -18.05
C GLU A 225 13.58 10.93 -17.37
N PRO A 226 13.78 9.70 -17.89
CA PRO A 226 14.77 8.77 -17.31
C PRO A 226 16.18 9.35 -17.21
N GLY A 227 16.54 10.25 -18.13
CA GLY A 227 17.84 10.86 -18.21
C GLY A 227 18.93 9.89 -18.63
N ASN A 228 20.19 10.26 -18.38
CA ASN A 228 21.36 9.51 -18.79
C ASN A 228 21.63 8.32 -17.85
N ILE A 229 20.86 7.25 -18.01
CA ILE A 229 20.97 6.02 -17.23
C ILE A 229 21.03 4.80 -18.15
N ASP A 230 21.91 3.86 -17.80
CA ASP A 230 21.87 2.49 -18.31
C ASP A 230 21.08 1.62 -17.32
N GLY A 231 20.66 0.40 -17.70
CA GLY A 231 20.04 -0.54 -16.78
C GLY A 231 18.86 -1.34 -17.33
N LEU A 232 17.99 -1.78 -16.43
CA LEU A 232 16.78 -2.52 -16.75
C LEU A 232 15.58 -1.60 -16.58
N ILE A 233 14.95 -1.25 -17.70
CA ILE A 233 13.77 -0.38 -17.73
C ILE A 233 12.62 -1.15 -18.38
N TRP A 234 11.46 -1.15 -17.72
CA TRP A 234 10.24 -1.64 -18.32
C TRP A 234 9.51 -0.49 -19.01
N VAL A 235 9.03 -0.74 -20.22
CA VAL A 235 8.05 0.13 -20.90
C VAL A 235 6.76 -0.64 -21.18
N ARG A 236 5.61 0.03 -21.05
CA ARG A 236 4.29 -0.56 -21.15
C ARG A 236 3.33 0.29 -21.96
N LYS A 237 2.48 -0.38 -22.74
CA LYS A 237 1.38 0.24 -23.48
C LYS A 237 0.12 -0.57 -23.34
N ALA A 238 -0.93 0.10 -22.87
CA ALA A 238 -2.29 -0.40 -23.00
C ALA A 238 -2.90 0.04 -24.32
N PHE A 239 -3.66 -0.85 -24.95
CA PHE A 239 -4.38 -0.61 -26.19
C PHE A 239 -5.65 -1.47 -26.22
N ASP A 240 -6.65 -1.05 -26.98
CA ASP A 240 -7.91 -1.77 -27.09
C ASP A 240 -8.03 -2.52 -28.41
N ILE A 241 -8.49 -3.77 -28.33
CA ILE A 241 -8.80 -4.60 -29.49
C ILE A 241 -10.31 -4.71 -29.64
N LYS A 242 -10.80 -4.50 -30.87
CA LYS A 242 -12.21 -4.67 -31.21
C LYS A 242 -12.60 -6.14 -31.09
N THR A 243 -13.84 -6.42 -30.71
CA THR A 243 -14.35 -7.80 -30.59
C THR A 243 -14.14 -8.63 -31.85
N ALA A 244 -14.24 -8.02 -33.04
CA ALA A 244 -14.04 -8.68 -34.32
C ALA A 244 -12.60 -9.19 -34.55
N ASP A 245 -11.62 -8.65 -33.83
CA ASP A 245 -10.20 -8.97 -33.96
C ASP A 245 -9.64 -9.76 -32.77
N ALA A 246 -10.44 -9.94 -31.72
CA ALA A 246 -10.08 -10.75 -30.57
C ALA A 246 -9.83 -12.21 -30.96
N GLY A 247 -8.85 -12.84 -30.34
CA GLY A 247 -8.47 -14.24 -30.57
C GLY A 247 -7.73 -14.53 -31.88
N LYS A 248 -7.57 -13.55 -32.78
CA LYS A 248 -6.77 -13.73 -34.00
C LYS A 248 -5.27 -13.68 -33.70
N ALA A 249 -4.48 -14.35 -34.54
CA ALA A 249 -3.03 -14.15 -34.58
C ALA A 249 -2.70 -12.74 -35.09
N ALA A 250 -1.54 -12.22 -34.71
CA ALA A 250 -1.12 -10.88 -35.05
C ALA A 250 0.41 -10.76 -35.14
N VAL A 251 0.90 -9.66 -35.70
CA VAL A 251 2.32 -9.33 -35.76
C VAL A 251 2.56 -8.02 -35.04
N LEU A 252 3.42 -8.04 -34.02
CA LEU A 252 3.86 -6.87 -33.28
C LEU A 252 5.20 -6.37 -33.84
N GLU A 253 5.26 -5.11 -34.25
CA GLU A 253 6.48 -4.43 -34.68
C GLU A 253 6.80 -3.30 -33.70
N LEU A 254 8.06 -3.22 -33.25
CA LEU A 254 8.52 -2.25 -32.26
C LEU A 254 9.78 -1.51 -32.73
N ALA A 255 9.88 -1.19 -34.03
CA ALA A 255 11.06 -0.55 -34.63
C ALA A 255 12.36 -1.23 -34.12
N MET A 256 13.39 -0.49 -33.70
CA MET A 256 14.58 -1.04 -33.05
C MET A 256 14.50 -0.83 -31.53
N ILE A 257 15.19 -1.66 -30.76
CA ILE A 257 15.28 -1.52 -29.30
C ILE A 257 16.74 -1.63 -28.89
N ASP A 258 17.23 -0.62 -28.17
CA ASP A 258 18.59 -0.51 -27.66
C ASP A 258 18.63 -0.83 -26.16
N ASP A 259 19.39 -1.82 -25.67
CA ASP A 259 20.19 -2.80 -26.44
C ASP A 259 19.39 -4.09 -26.74
N ARG A 260 18.67 -4.57 -25.74
CA ARG A 260 18.05 -5.91 -25.74
C ARG A 260 16.66 -5.85 -25.14
N ASP A 261 15.79 -6.75 -25.58
CA ASP A 261 14.43 -6.83 -25.05
C ASP A 261 13.95 -8.25 -24.78
N ASP A 262 13.11 -8.36 -23.77
CA ASP A 262 12.09 -9.40 -23.64
C ASP A 262 10.71 -8.75 -23.75
N THR A 263 9.95 -9.10 -24.77
CA THR A 263 8.66 -8.49 -25.08
C THR A 263 7.50 -9.44 -24.74
N TYR A 264 6.54 -8.93 -23.98
CA TYR A 264 5.37 -9.65 -23.49
C TYR A 264 4.08 -9.00 -23.99
N VAL A 265 3.08 -9.83 -24.28
CA VAL A 265 1.70 -9.40 -24.54
C VAL A 265 0.77 -10.14 -23.60
N ASN A 266 -0.02 -9.39 -22.82
CA ASN A 266 -0.92 -9.92 -21.79
C ASN A 266 -0.23 -10.90 -20.80
N GLY A 267 1.07 -10.67 -20.52
CA GLY A 267 1.86 -11.50 -19.62
C GLY A 267 2.58 -12.70 -20.27
N THR A 268 2.32 -12.99 -21.55
CA THR A 268 2.98 -14.05 -22.30
C THR A 268 4.16 -13.49 -23.09
N LEU A 269 5.35 -14.09 -22.97
CA LEU A 269 6.52 -13.73 -23.78
C LEU A 269 6.25 -14.03 -25.26
N VAL A 270 6.36 -13.03 -26.13
CA VAL A 270 6.12 -13.17 -27.58
C VAL A 270 7.41 -13.06 -28.40
N GLY A 271 8.49 -12.55 -27.82
CA GLY A 271 9.78 -12.51 -28.47
C GLY A 271 10.86 -11.83 -27.64
N SER A 272 12.09 -12.00 -28.07
CA SER A 272 13.27 -11.36 -27.49
C SER A 272 14.35 -11.16 -28.55
N ASN A 273 15.25 -10.21 -28.30
CA ASN A 273 16.37 -9.93 -29.18
C ASN A 273 17.50 -9.26 -28.39
N GLN A 274 18.75 -9.48 -28.82
CA GLN A 274 19.95 -8.97 -28.13
C GLN A 274 20.71 -7.88 -28.90
N SER A 275 20.24 -7.49 -30.09
CA SER A 275 20.92 -6.54 -30.96
C SER A 275 20.24 -5.18 -30.90
N TYR A 276 21.01 -4.13 -30.62
CA TYR A 276 20.46 -2.78 -30.50
C TYR A 276 19.80 -2.23 -31.78
N ASN A 277 20.23 -2.68 -32.97
CA ASN A 277 19.84 -2.10 -34.26
C ASN A 277 18.99 -3.01 -35.17
N THR A 278 18.49 -4.14 -34.66
CA THR A 278 17.65 -5.05 -35.46
C THR A 278 16.17 -4.68 -35.32
N PRO A 279 15.40 -4.49 -36.41
CA PRO A 279 13.97 -4.28 -36.28
C PRO A 279 13.25 -5.44 -35.57
N ARG A 280 12.44 -5.14 -34.56
CA ARG A 280 11.64 -6.09 -33.79
C ARG A 280 10.35 -6.40 -34.52
N LYS A 281 10.14 -7.68 -34.80
CA LYS A 281 8.93 -8.23 -35.40
C LYS A 281 8.62 -9.56 -34.72
N TYR A 282 7.57 -9.60 -33.91
CA TYR A 282 7.19 -10.75 -33.10
C TYR A 282 5.80 -11.24 -33.46
N GLU A 283 5.68 -12.55 -33.67
CA GLU A 283 4.40 -13.22 -33.94
C GLU A 283 3.64 -13.40 -32.63
N ILE A 284 2.40 -12.92 -32.60
CA ILE A 284 1.45 -13.12 -31.51
C ILE A 284 0.54 -14.30 -31.87
N PRO A 285 0.56 -15.39 -31.09
CA PRO A 285 -0.27 -16.55 -31.38
C PRO A 285 -1.76 -16.22 -31.25
N ALA A 286 -2.59 -16.94 -32.02
CA ALA A 286 -4.04 -16.88 -31.89
C ALA A 286 -4.46 -17.22 -30.45
N GLY A 287 -5.53 -16.57 -29.98
CA GLY A 287 -6.05 -16.70 -28.62
C GLY A 287 -5.41 -15.78 -27.56
N LEU A 288 -4.26 -15.14 -27.86
CA LEU A 288 -3.59 -14.29 -26.88
C LEU A 288 -4.20 -12.89 -26.74
N LEU A 289 -4.72 -12.32 -27.84
CA LEU A 289 -5.41 -11.02 -27.83
C LEU A 289 -6.88 -11.19 -27.42
N LYS A 290 -7.35 -10.32 -26.53
CA LYS A 290 -8.74 -10.32 -26.03
C LYS A 290 -9.49 -9.08 -26.47
N ALA A 291 -10.82 -9.16 -26.53
CA ALA A 291 -11.65 -7.97 -26.77
C ALA A 291 -11.45 -6.96 -25.63
N GLY A 292 -11.40 -5.67 -25.96
CA GLY A 292 -11.11 -4.60 -25.02
C GLY A 292 -9.61 -4.48 -24.70
N ARG A 293 -9.29 -4.22 -23.42
CA ARG A 293 -7.94 -3.82 -23.00
C ARG A 293 -6.93 -4.95 -23.11
N ASN A 294 -5.84 -4.69 -23.81
CA ASN A 294 -4.63 -5.51 -23.88
C ASN A 294 -3.42 -4.70 -23.44
N VAL A 295 -2.34 -5.37 -23.05
CA VAL A 295 -1.10 -4.71 -22.60
C VAL A 295 0.11 -5.34 -23.27
N ILE A 296 0.96 -4.49 -23.87
CA ILE A 296 2.35 -4.83 -24.20
C ILE A 296 3.23 -4.37 -23.03
N ALA A 297 4.16 -5.23 -22.62
CA ALA A 297 5.23 -4.89 -21.69
C ALA A 297 6.56 -5.31 -22.32
N VAL A 298 7.52 -4.40 -22.36
CA VAL A 298 8.86 -4.66 -22.88
C VAL A 298 9.84 -4.43 -21.74
N LYS A 299 10.60 -5.45 -21.40
CA LYS A 299 11.76 -5.33 -20.52
C LYS A 299 12.96 -4.98 -21.38
N ILE A 300 13.48 -3.78 -21.26
CA ILE A 300 14.65 -3.32 -22.01
C ILE A 300 15.85 -3.39 -21.08
N THR A 301 16.90 -4.09 -21.52
CA THR A 301 18.20 -4.08 -20.86
C THR A 301 19.14 -3.26 -21.73
N ASP A 302 19.55 -2.11 -21.22
CA ASP A 302 20.56 -1.23 -21.81
C ASP A 302 21.85 -1.37 -21.02
N THR A 303 22.93 -1.62 -21.75
CA THR A 303 24.26 -1.90 -21.19
C THR A 303 25.25 -0.77 -21.42
N GLY A 304 24.84 0.30 -22.10
CA GLY A 304 25.65 1.48 -22.31
C GLY A 304 25.25 2.23 -23.57
N GLY A 305 25.14 3.55 -23.46
CA GLY A 305 24.94 4.41 -24.62
C GLY A 305 23.56 5.04 -24.61
N GLY A 306 22.73 4.70 -25.60
CA GLY A 306 21.36 5.18 -25.66
C GLY A 306 20.41 4.02 -25.46
N GLY A 307 19.38 4.15 -24.63
CA GLY A 307 18.42 3.09 -24.40
C GLY A 307 17.00 3.42 -24.87
N GLY A 308 16.23 2.38 -25.18
CA GLY A 308 14.80 2.48 -25.45
C GLY A 308 14.36 1.94 -26.80
N VAL A 309 13.09 2.17 -27.13
CA VAL A 309 12.50 1.79 -28.42
C VAL A 309 12.69 2.96 -29.40
N TYR A 310 13.46 2.81 -30.46
CA TYR A 310 13.82 3.92 -31.36
C TYR A 310 13.66 3.56 -32.85
N GLY A 311 13.62 4.58 -33.70
CA GLY A 311 13.41 4.45 -35.14
C GLY A 311 12.13 5.11 -35.62
N ASP A 312 11.60 4.67 -36.76
CA ASP A 312 10.41 5.26 -37.37
C ASP A 312 9.12 4.86 -36.61
N ALA A 313 8.29 5.84 -36.28
CA ALA A 313 6.99 5.64 -35.62
C ALA A 313 6.05 4.73 -36.43
N ALA A 314 6.16 4.70 -37.76
CA ALA A 314 5.39 3.80 -38.62
C ALA A 314 5.72 2.31 -38.42
N ASN A 315 6.83 2.01 -37.74
CA ASN A 315 7.28 0.65 -37.41
C ASN A 315 7.00 0.28 -35.95
N VAL A 316 6.29 1.11 -35.19
CA VAL A 316 5.75 0.78 -33.86
C VAL A 316 4.25 0.55 -34.00
N LYS A 317 3.85 -0.69 -34.29
CA LYS A 317 2.47 -1.05 -34.69
C LYS A 317 2.13 -2.51 -34.41
N LEU A 318 0.83 -2.81 -34.41
CA LEU A 318 0.29 -4.16 -34.38
C LEU A 318 -0.54 -4.42 -35.64
N THR A 319 -0.28 -5.52 -36.33
CA THR A 319 -1.03 -5.94 -37.53
C THR A 319 -1.84 -7.20 -37.24
N ILE A 320 -3.16 -7.14 -37.41
CA ILE A 320 -4.10 -8.26 -37.21
C ILE A 320 -4.86 -8.50 -38.52
N GLY A 321 -4.44 -9.49 -39.30
CA GLY A 321 -4.95 -9.67 -40.67
C GLY A 321 -4.69 -8.41 -41.51
N ASN A 322 -5.75 -7.73 -41.95
CA ASN A 322 -5.66 -6.47 -42.72
C ASN A 322 -5.75 -5.21 -41.84
N THR A 323 -5.98 -5.35 -40.53
CA THR A 323 -6.09 -4.24 -39.60
C THR A 323 -4.71 -3.85 -39.09
N VAL A 324 -4.32 -2.59 -39.28
CA VAL A 324 -3.08 -2.03 -38.71
C VAL A 324 -3.44 -1.06 -37.60
N LEU A 325 -2.88 -1.28 -36.41
CA LEU A 325 -3.04 -0.43 -35.23
C LEU A 325 -1.71 0.27 -34.94
N PRO A 326 -1.62 1.60 -35.06
CA PRO A 326 -0.42 2.34 -34.65
C PRO A 326 -0.28 2.28 -33.13
N LEU A 327 0.94 2.05 -32.66
CA LEU A 327 1.27 1.95 -31.23
C LEU A 327 2.23 3.06 -30.76
N ALA A 328 2.78 3.86 -31.67
CA ALA A 328 3.62 5.01 -31.34
C ALA A 328 2.89 6.06 -30.47
N GLY A 329 3.67 6.85 -29.73
CA GLY A 329 3.23 7.91 -28.82
C GLY A 329 3.65 7.64 -27.38
N LYS A 330 2.84 8.12 -26.43
CA LYS A 330 3.13 7.97 -24.99
C LYS A 330 2.95 6.53 -24.52
N TRP A 331 4.01 5.97 -23.96
CA TRP A 331 4.06 4.71 -23.22
C TRP A 331 4.37 5.02 -21.76
N LEU A 332 4.10 4.06 -20.89
CA LEU A 332 4.49 4.15 -19.48
C LEU A 332 5.84 3.50 -19.30
N TYR A 333 6.68 4.01 -18.39
CA TYR A 333 7.93 3.37 -18.03
C TYR A 333 8.12 3.28 -16.51
N ARG A 334 8.95 2.32 -16.12
CA ARG A 334 9.45 2.18 -14.75
C ARG A 334 10.85 1.56 -14.77
N ILE A 335 11.75 2.15 -14.00
CA ILE A 335 13.10 1.62 -13.78
C ILE A 335 12.99 0.41 -12.83
N GLU A 336 13.43 -0.76 -13.27
CA GLU A 336 13.61 -1.95 -12.44
C GLU A 336 14.97 -1.89 -11.74
N GLU A 337 16.02 -1.63 -12.52
CA GLU A 337 17.39 -1.54 -12.04
C GLU A 337 18.13 -0.45 -12.80
N VAL A 338 18.94 0.34 -12.09
CA VAL A 338 19.90 1.25 -12.74
C VAL A 338 21.21 0.47 -12.91
N GLY A 339 21.62 0.30 -14.16
CA GLY A 339 22.87 -0.32 -14.55
C GLY A 339 24.02 0.53 -14.06
N THR A 340 24.68 0.07 -13.00
CA THR A 340 25.87 0.76 -12.48
C THR A 340 27.10 0.17 -13.16
N SER A 341 27.51 0.76 -14.28
CA SER A 341 28.87 0.62 -14.80
C SER A 341 29.88 1.37 -13.90
N GLN A 342 29.72 1.26 -12.56
CA GLN A 342 30.67 1.60 -11.50
C GLN A 342 30.07 1.27 -10.11
N SER A 343 30.60 0.22 -9.47
CA SER A 343 30.65 -0.04 -8.02
C SER A 343 29.50 0.43 -7.10
N GLN A 344 28.78 -0.54 -6.52
CA GLN A 344 28.15 -0.49 -5.18
C GLN A 344 27.62 0.88 -4.72
N ILE A 345 26.47 1.29 -5.26
CA ILE A 345 25.66 2.34 -4.64
C ILE A 345 24.99 1.73 -3.41
N GLY A 346 25.61 1.89 -2.24
CA GLY A 346 25.01 1.58 -0.96
C GLY A 346 23.97 2.61 -0.52
N PRO A 347 23.17 2.31 0.53
CA PRO A 347 22.13 3.21 1.05
C PRO A 347 22.65 4.59 1.45
N ASN A 348 23.94 4.71 1.77
CA ASN A 348 24.59 5.93 2.22
C ASN A 348 25.27 6.73 1.10
N ASN A 349 25.22 6.26 -0.15
CA ASN A 349 25.95 6.88 -1.25
C ASN A 349 25.28 8.15 -1.77
N TYR A 350 23.94 8.25 -1.69
CA TYR A 350 23.18 9.43 -2.12
C TYR A 350 22.17 9.89 -1.06
N PRO A 351 22.06 11.22 -0.80
CA PRO A 351 21.16 11.75 0.23
C PRO A 351 19.68 11.41 0.07
N THR A 352 19.23 11.14 -1.15
CA THR A 352 17.80 10.94 -1.48
C THR A 352 17.35 9.48 -1.39
N LEU A 353 18.27 8.51 -1.38
CA LEU A 353 17.92 7.09 -1.48
C LEU A 353 17.12 6.62 -0.27
N LEU A 354 17.68 6.78 0.94
CA LEU A 354 16.99 6.38 2.17
C LEU A 354 15.72 7.19 2.41
N PHE A 355 15.70 8.48 2.04
CA PHE A 355 14.48 9.28 2.13
C PHE A 355 13.37 8.69 1.27
N ASN A 356 13.63 8.44 -0.02
CA ASN A 356 12.62 7.93 -0.94
C ASN A 356 12.19 6.50 -0.63
N ALA A 357 13.13 5.65 -0.21
CA ALA A 357 12.86 4.23 0.04
C ALA A 357 12.22 3.97 1.42
N MET A 358 12.56 4.74 2.46
CA MET A 358 12.15 4.45 3.83
C MET A 358 11.20 5.49 4.43
N LEU A 359 11.42 6.79 4.22
CA LEU A 359 10.63 7.84 4.87
C LEU A 359 9.42 8.28 4.03
N ASN A 360 9.61 8.49 2.73
CA ASN A 360 8.57 8.98 1.84
C ASN A 360 7.30 8.10 1.82
N PRO A 361 7.38 6.75 1.87
CA PRO A 361 6.18 5.90 1.94
C PRO A 361 5.38 6.05 3.24
N LEU A 362 6.00 6.58 4.31
CA LEU A 362 5.34 6.82 5.60
C LEU A 362 4.61 8.18 5.63
N ILE A 363 4.79 9.02 4.61
CA ILE A 363 4.03 10.24 4.42
C ILE A 363 2.73 9.81 3.70
N PRO A 364 1.53 9.98 4.29
CA PRO A 364 1.15 11.05 5.22
C PRO A 364 0.72 10.58 6.62
N TYR A 365 1.16 9.41 7.10
CA TYR A 365 0.72 8.90 8.41
C TYR A 365 1.08 9.88 9.54
N THR A 366 0.18 10.07 10.51
CA THR A 366 0.48 10.93 11.66
C THR A 366 1.62 10.37 12.51
N ILE A 367 2.70 11.15 12.66
CA ILE A 367 3.80 10.83 13.57
C ILE A 367 3.72 11.70 14.83
N LYS A 368 3.95 11.12 16.02
CA LYS A 368 4.01 11.87 17.29
C LYS A 368 5.41 12.39 17.62
N GLY A 369 6.45 11.83 17.00
CA GLY A 369 7.84 12.20 17.23
C GLY A 369 8.79 11.33 16.43
N ALA A 370 10.08 11.70 16.47
CA ALA A 370 11.17 10.96 15.85
C ALA A 370 12.31 10.81 16.86
N ILE A 371 12.97 9.66 16.86
CA ILE A 371 14.22 9.43 17.58
C ILE A 371 15.31 9.39 16.52
N TRP A 372 16.33 10.22 16.70
CA TRP A 372 17.44 10.32 15.76
C TRP A 372 18.69 9.67 16.35
N TYR A 373 19.28 8.74 15.60
CA TYR A 373 20.58 8.13 15.88
C TYR A 373 21.59 8.53 14.80
N GLN A 374 22.85 8.74 15.18
CA GLN A 374 23.92 9.13 14.27
C GLN A 374 25.17 8.28 14.55
N GLY A 375 25.74 7.69 13.48
CA GLY A 375 26.96 6.87 13.58
C GLY A 375 27.59 6.46 12.24
N GLU A 376 27.20 7.09 11.13
CA GLU A 376 27.52 6.62 9.78
C GLU A 376 28.71 7.38 9.13
N THR A 377 28.83 7.30 7.80
CA THR A 377 30.00 7.75 7.02
C THR A 377 30.35 9.23 7.10
N ASN A 378 29.43 10.09 7.58
CA ASN A 378 29.62 11.54 7.64
C ASN A 378 29.87 12.09 9.05
N THR A 379 30.21 11.24 10.03
CA THR A 379 30.56 11.65 11.40
C THR A 379 31.61 12.75 11.48
N GLY A 380 32.60 12.76 10.56
CA GLY A 380 33.61 13.82 10.47
C GLY A 380 33.08 15.22 10.06
N ARG A 381 31.82 15.33 9.62
CA ARG A 381 31.20 16.58 9.12
C ARG A 381 30.27 17.25 10.14
N ALA A 382 30.57 17.13 11.43
CA ALA A 382 29.70 17.61 12.51
C ALA A 382 29.28 19.10 12.39
N TYR A 383 30.13 19.98 11.85
CA TYR A 383 29.78 21.39 11.67
C TYR A 383 28.65 21.62 10.64
N GLU A 384 28.55 20.79 9.59
CA GLU A 384 27.49 20.88 8.56
C GLU A 384 26.10 20.62 9.17
N TYR A 385 26.03 19.85 10.26
CA TYR A 385 24.77 19.52 10.92
C TYR A 385 24.06 20.72 11.50
N ARG A 386 24.79 21.79 11.85
CA ARG A 386 24.19 23.06 12.29
C ARG A 386 23.24 23.64 11.23
N LYS A 387 23.46 23.30 9.95
CA LYS A 387 22.60 23.67 8.83
C LYS A 387 21.65 22.53 8.44
N SER A 388 22.13 21.30 8.30
CA SER A 388 21.32 20.21 7.76
C SER A 388 20.24 19.69 8.71
N PHE A 389 20.47 19.67 10.03
CA PHE A 389 19.45 19.20 11.00
C PHE A 389 18.21 20.11 11.02
N PRO A 390 18.35 21.44 11.16
CA PRO A 390 17.19 22.33 11.07
C PRO A 390 16.43 22.19 9.75
N LEU A 391 17.14 22.00 8.62
CA LEU A 391 16.52 21.79 7.31
C LEU A 391 15.70 20.49 7.27
N MET A 392 16.26 19.37 7.75
CA MET A 392 15.56 18.09 7.83
C MET A 392 14.32 18.18 8.73
N ILE A 393 14.45 18.77 9.92
CA ILE A 393 13.33 18.94 10.86
C ILE A 393 12.22 19.78 10.24
N ASN A 394 12.57 20.87 9.55
CA ASN A 394 11.61 21.73 8.89
C ASN A 394 10.93 21.03 7.70
N ASP A 395 11.69 20.29 6.89
CA ASP A 395 11.16 19.49 5.78
C ASP A 395 10.16 18.44 6.29
N TRP A 396 10.51 17.67 7.33
CA TRP A 396 9.60 16.68 7.91
C TRP A 396 8.35 17.34 8.50
N ARG A 397 8.48 18.44 9.24
CA ARG A 397 7.32 19.21 9.73
C ARG A 397 6.43 19.73 8.61
N GLN A 398 7.00 20.06 7.45
CA GLN A 398 6.24 20.52 6.31
C GLN A 398 5.49 19.40 5.58
N ARG A 399 6.08 18.21 5.52
CA ARG A 399 5.48 17.06 4.84
C ARG A 399 4.40 16.37 5.68
N TRP A 400 4.56 16.31 7.00
CA TRP A 400 3.62 15.71 7.95
C TRP A 400 2.65 16.73 8.58
N LYS A 401 2.15 17.66 7.77
CA LYS A 401 1.21 18.72 8.21
C LYS A 401 -0.19 18.22 8.52
#